data_AF-A0A7Y5HHD7-F1
#
_entry.id   AF-A0A7Y5HHD7-F1
#
_cell.length_a   1.000
_cell.length_b   1.000
_cell.length_c   1.000
_cell.angle_alpha   90.00
_cell.angle_beta   90.00
_cell.angle_gamma   90.00
#
_symmetry.space_group_name_H-M   'P 1'
#
loop_
_entity.id
_entity.type
_entity.pdbx_description
1 polymer ?
#
loop_
_entity_poly.entity_id
_entity_poly.type
_entity_poly.pdbx_seq_one_letter_code
_entity_poly.pdbx_strand_id
1 'polypeptide(L)'
;MKEGQRRVVGIFYITWHADGYFTFKSPYNADVTKILAADPKARLGALVSEAQLANVKKYVEIGEKEGARLLVGGRQPDPMPGKGYFYQPTIFDNVQPNSTIAQEEIFGPVLATLQFNDADELVKLANGTMYGLAAAIWTKDIKKAHRLAKEIKAGTVWINTYNNYDAA
;
A
#
# COMPACT_ATOMS: atom_id res chain seq x y z
N MET A 1 13.01 -20.56 12.37
CA MET A 1 12.08 -19.41 12.40
C MET A 1 11.60 -19.28 13.84
N LYS A 2 11.78 -18.14 14.52
CA LYS A 2 11.37 -17.98 15.93
C LYS A 2 9.92 -17.50 16.02
N GLU A 3 9.19 -18.02 17.01
CA GLU A 3 7.87 -17.58 17.45
C GLU A 3 7.78 -16.05 17.53
N GLY A 4 6.73 -15.43 16.96
CA GLY A 4 6.42 -14.00 17.17
C GLY A 4 6.58 -13.03 15.98
N GLN A 5 6.93 -13.51 14.78
CA GLN A 5 7.13 -12.64 13.60
C GLN A 5 5.83 -12.43 12.81
N ARG A 6 5.12 -11.30 13.07
CA ARG A 6 3.88 -10.91 12.37
C ARG A 6 4.18 -10.49 10.92
N ARG A 7 3.32 -10.87 9.97
CA ARG A 7 3.50 -10.63 8.53
C ARG A 7 2.50 -9.58 8.03
N VAL A 8 2.92 -8.73 7.11
CA VAL A 8 2.13 -7.60 6.59
C VAL A 8 1.75 -7.85 5.13
N VAL A 9 0.44 -7.81 4.82
CA VAL A 9 -0.07 -7.62 3.46
C VAL A 9 -0.26 -6.12 3.24
N GLY A 10 0.43 -5.55 2.27
CA GLY A 10 0.05 -4.26 1.70
C GLY A 10 -0.97 -4.54 0.60
N ILE A 11 -2.21 -4.07 0.77
CA ILE A 11 -3.11 -3.92 -0.38
C ILE A 11 -2.65 -2.63 -1.07
N PHE A 12 -1.94 -2.77 -2.18
CA PHE A 12 -1.47 -1.64 -2.96
C PHE A 12 -2.48 -1.34 -4.07
N TYR A 13 -3.30 -0.32 -3.87
CA TYR A 13 -3.84 0.46 -4.98
C TYR A 13 -2.84 1.56 -5.29
N ILE A 14 -1.78 1.23 -6.03
CA ILE A 14 -0.98 2.26 -6.70
C ILE A 14 -1.30 2.13 -8.18
N THR A 15 -2.38 2.79 -8.59
CA THR A 15 -2.56 3.18 -9.98
C THR A 15 -1.75 4.46 -10.19
N TRP A 16 -0.81 4.40 -11.13
CA TRP A 16 -0.01 5.56 -11.50
C TRP A 16 0.19 5.60 -13.01
N HIS A 17 0.12 6.81 -13.58
CA HIS A 17 0.44 7.08 -14.97
C HIS A 17 1.55 8.15 -15.06
N ALA A 18 2.56 7.84 -15.88
CA ALA A 18 3.64 8.66 -16.45
C ALA A 18 4.89 9.02 -15.59
N ASP A 19 5.92 8.13 -15.68
CA ASP A 19 7.40 8.30 -15.45
C ASP A 19 8.08 8.25 -14.03
N GLY A 20 8.13 7.10 -13.32
CA GLY A 20 8.65 7.08 -11.93
C GLY A 20 8.23 5.88 -11.06
N TYR A 21 9.18 5.01 -10.72
CA TYR A 21 8.99 3.78 -9.94
C TYR A 21 8.82 4.03 -8.43
N PHE A 22 7.91 3.29 -7.78
CA PHE A 22 7.93 3.05 -6.33
C PHE A 22 8.05 1.55 -6.07
N THR A 23 9.20 1.10 -5.56
CA THR A 23 9.40 -0.27 -5.06
C THR A 23 9.54 -0.23 -3.55
N PHE A 24 8.63 -0.90 -2.83
CA PHE A 24 8.87 -1.19 -1.43
C PHE A 24 9.60 -2.52 -1.29
N LYS A 25 10.88 -2.45 -0.88
CA LYS A 25 11.66 -3.64 -0.52
C LYS A 25 11.31 -4.01 0.92
N SER A 26 10.37 -4.94 1.09
CA SER A 26 10.13 -5.58 2.40
C SER A 26 11.28 -6.54 2.72
N PRO A 27 11.83 -6.46 3.94
CA PRO A 27 12.03 -7.69 4.68
C PRO A 27 11.75 -7.46 6.16
N TYR A 28 10.59 -7.88 6.65
CA TYR A 28 10.30 -8.16 8.08
C TYR A 28 10.86 -7.16 9.13
N ASN A 29 9.98 -6.39 9.78
CA ASN A 29 10.29 -5.37 10.81
C ASN A 29 10.98 -4.08 10.32
N ALA A 30 10.77 -3.67 9.06
CA ALA A 30 11.09 -2.28 8.71
C ALA A 30 10.08 -1.38 9.42
N ASP A 31 10.56 -0.63 10.41
CA ASP A 31 9.88 0.51 11.02
C ASP A 31 9.21 1.31 9.88
N VAL A 32 7.88 1.23 9.79
CA VAL A 32 7.11 1.72 8.63
C VAL A 32 7.32 3.23 8.45
N THR A 33 7.70 3.90 9.54
CA THR A 33 8.20 5.27 9.61
C THR A 33 9.44 5.54 8.77
N LYS A 34 10.34 4.56 8.58
CA LYS A 34 11.54 4.68 7.74
C LYS A 34 11.25 4.59 6.25
N ILE A 35 10.07 4.12 5.84
CA ILE A 35 9.71 3.91 4.43
C ILE A 35 9.61 5.24 3.67
N LEU A 36 9.20 6.30 4.37
CA LEU A 36 9.08 7.65 3.82
C LEU A 36 10.23 8.57 4.27
N ALA A 37 10.83 8.26 5.42
CA ALA A 37 11.96 9.02 5.95
C ALA A 37 13.33 8.64 5.34
N ALA A 38 13.44 7.56 4.56
CA ALA A 38 14.73 7.03 4.12
C ALA A 38 15.33 7.72 2.88
N ASP A 39 14.54 8.45 2.07
CA ASP A 39 15.11 9.20 0.95
C ASP A 39 14.63 10.67 0.92
N PRO A 40 15.47 11.62 1.34
CA PRO A 40 15.21 13.06 1.23
C PRO A 40 14.97 13.54 -0.22
N LYS A 41 15.32 12.73 -1.22
CA LYS A 41 15.09 13.01 -2.64
C LYS A 41 13.79 12.44 -3.18
N ALA A 42 13.05 11.64 -2.40
CA ALA A 42 11.75 11.13 -2.82
C ALA A 42 10.79 12.30 -3.01
N ARG A 43 10.53 12.65 -4.27
CA ARG A 43 9.64 13.74 -4.67
C ARG A 43 8.30 13.14 -5.05
N LEU A 44 7.31 13.28 -4.18
CA LEU A 44 5.93 13.01 -4.55
C LEU A 44 5.31 14.28 -5.14
N GLY A 45 4.72 14.16 -6.33
CA GLY A 45 4.04 15.27 -6.99
C GLY A 45 2.79 15.72 -6.25
N ALA A 46 2.28 16.89 -6.62
CA ALA A 46 0.97 17.34 -6.15
C ALA A 46 -0.15 16.45 -6.70
N LEU A 47 -1.24 16.32 -5.95
CA LEU A 47 -2.49 15.76 -6.45
C LEU A 47 -3.05 16.65 -7.56
N VAL A 48 -3.84 16.04 -8.45
CA VAL A 48 -4.36 16.70 -9.66
C VAL A 48 -5.29 17.89 -9.36
N SER A 49 -6.01 17.88 -8.24
CA SER A 49 -7.01 18.88 -7.91
C SER A 49 -7.26 19.02 -6.41
N GLU A 50 -7.90 20.13 -6.02
CA GLU A 50 -8.39 20.37 -4.66
C GLU A 50 -9.42 19.32 -4.23
N ALA A 51 -10.31 18.94 -5.15
CA ALA A 51 -11.30 17.89 -4.90
C ALA A 51 -10.63 16.55 -4.57
N GLN A 52 -9.54 16.18 -5.26
CA GLN A 52 -8.79 14.98 -4.95
C GLN A 52 -8.10 15.08 -3.58
N LEU A 53 -7.54 16.24 -3.23
CA LEU A 53 -6.98 16.48 -1.91
C LEU A 53 -8.03 16.35 -0.79
N ALA A 54 -9.22 16.91 -1.00
CA ALA A 54 -10.33 16.80 -0.06
C ALA A 54 -10.80 15.35 0.09
N ASN A 55 -10.87 14.60 -1.01
CA ASN A 55 -11.19 13.17 -0.98
C ASN A 55 -10.16 12.36 -0.19
N VAL A 56 -8.87 12.57 -0.44
CA VAL A 56 -7.79 11.90 0.30
C VAL A 56 -7.88 12.21 1.80
N LYS A 57 -8.07 13.48 2.18
CA LYS A 57 -8.26 13.89 3.59
C LYS A 57 -9.44 13.14 4.23
N LYS A 58 -10.58 13.08 3.54
CA LYS A 58 -11.77 12.36 4.02
C LYS A 58 -11.47 10.89 4.31
N TYR A 59 -10.78 10.19 3.41
CA TYR A 59 -10.44 8.77 3.63
C TYR A 59 -9.46 8.56 4.79
N VAL A 60 -8.49 9.47 4.98
CA VAL A 60 -7.60 9.42 6.14
C VAL A 60 -8.39 9.57 7.44
N GLU A 61 -9.29 10.55 7.50
CA GLU A 61 -10.16 10.74 8.67
C GLU A 61 -11.06 9.52 8.93
N ILE A 62 -11.59 8.88 7.89
CA ILE A 62 -12.39 7.65 8.01
C ILE A 62 -11.52 6.54 8.59
N GLY A 63 -10.30 6.35 8.07
CA GLY A 63 -9.36 5.34 8.57
C GLY A 63 -9.08 5.50 10.06
N GLU A 64 -8.81 6.73 10.51
CA GLU A 64 -8.62 7.01 11.94
C GLU A 64 -9.89 6.72 12.76
N LYS A 65 -11.07 7.12 12.28
CA LYS A 65 -12.36 6.88 12.95
C LYS A 65 -12.71 5.39 13.04
N GLU A 66 -12.34 4.60 12.05
CA GLU A 66 -12.53 3.14 12.02
C GLU A 66 -11.49 2.38 12.85
N GLY A 67 -10.56 3.10 13.51
CA GLY A 67 -9.58 2.53 14.44
C GLY A 67 -8.29 2.03 13.79
N ALA A 68 -8.02 2.39 12.53
CA ALA A 68 -6.72 2.17 11.92
C ALA A 68 -5.66 3.06 12.60
N ARG A 69 -4.46 2.53 12.78
CA ARG A 69 -3.36 3.25 13.43
C ARG A 69 -2.57 4.03 12.39
N LEU A 70 -2.66 5.36 12.43
CA LEU A 70 -1.82 6.23 11.62
C LEU A 70 -0.35 6.13 12.07
N LEU A 71 0.54 5.64 11.20
CA LEU A 71 1.97 5.51 11.49
C LEU A 71 2.79 6.69 10.98
N VAL A 72 2.45 7.19 9.79
CA VAL A 72 3.16 8.30 9.11
C VAL A 72 2.14 9.13 8.33
N GLY A 73 2.42 10.42 8.18
CA GLY A 73 1.68 11.31 7.28
C GLY A 73 0.36 11.79 7.89
N GLY A 74 -0.72 11.65 7.13
CA GLY A 74 -2.08 12.02 7.53
C GLY A 74 -2.39 13.51 7.45
N ARG A 75 -1.51 14.31 6.84
CA ARG A 75 -1.69 15.77 6.72
C ARG A 75 -1.00 16.33 5.50
N GLN A 76 -1.24 17.62 5.23
CA GLN A 76 -0.48 18.35 4.23
C GLN A 76 0.95 18.62 4.73
N PRO A 77 1.96 18.67 3.85
CA PRO A 77 3.31 19.02 4.24
C PRO A 77 3.41 20.44 4.81
N ASP A 78 4.28 20.62 5.80
CA ASP A 78 4.64 21.92 6.35
C ASP A 78 6.18 21.96 6.54
N PRO A 79 6.92 22.80 5.80
CA PRO A 79 6.43 23.74 4.79
C PRO A 79 5.93 23.06 3.51
N MET A 80 5.07 23.75 2.76
CA MET A 80 4.60 23.28 1.46
C MET A 80 5.74 23.25 0.42
N PRO A 81 5.91 22.16 -0.36
CA PRO A 81 7.02 22.05 -1.33
C PRO A 81 6.93 23.01 -2.51
N GLY A 82 5.75 23.57 -2.78
CA GLY A 82 5.48 24.47 -3.89
C GLY A 82 3.98 24.74 -4.03
N LYS A 83 3.59 25.35 -5.16
CA LYS A 83 2.18 25.52 -5.53
C LYS A 83 1.58 24.18 -5.95
N GLY A 84 0.39 23.86 -5.45
CA GLY A 84 -0.34 22.64 -5.79
C GLY A 84 -0.97 21.97 -4.59
N TYR A 85 -1.65 20.85 -4.82
CA TYR A 85 -2.41 20.11 -3.82
C TYR A 85 -1.60 18.95 -3.25
N PHE A 86 -0.60 19.27 -2.42
CA PHE A 86 0.26 18.26 -1.81
C PHE A 86 -0.37 17.61 -0.59
N TYR A 87 -0.10 16.32 -0.42
CA TYR A 87 -0.45 15.54 0.77
C TYR A 87 0.73 14.65 1.15
N GLN A 88 1.00 14.52 2.45
CA GLN A 88 2.09 13.67 2.91
C GLN A 88 1.79 12.21 2.56
N PRO A 89 2.79 11.44 2.14
CA PRO A 89 2.63 10.00 2.08
C PRO A 89 2.23 9.46 3.46
N THR A 90 1.20 8.64 3.46
CA THR A 90 0.44 8.26 4.65
C THR A 90 0.40 6.75 4.75
N ILE A 91 0.67 6.22 5.94
CA ILE A 91 0.64 4.77 6.16
C ILE A 91 -0.20 4.45 7.40
N PHE A 92 -1.20 3.59 7.22
CA PHE A 92 -2.01 3.01 8.27
C PHE A 92 -1.60 1.58 8.55
N ASP A 93 -1.46 1.24 9.83
CA ASP A 93 -1.30 -0.13 10.32
C ASP A 93 -2.53 -0.59 11.10
N ASN A 94 -2.61 -1.90 11.33
CA ASN A 94 -3.72 -2.56 11.99
C ASN A 94 -5.07 -2.30 11.31
N VAL A 95 -5.06 -2.17 9.97
CA VAL A 95 -6.26 -1.95 9.19
C VAL A 95 -7.11 -3.22 9.20
N GLN A 96 -8.39 -3.07 9.50
CA GLN A 96 -9.33 -4.19 9.51
C GLN A 96 -9.77 -4.55 8.08
N PRO A 97 -9.92 -5.84 7.72
CA PRO A 97 -10.24 -6.24 6.35
C PRO A 97 -11.50 -5.60 5.78
N ASN A 98 -12.53 -5.39 6.61
CA ASN A 98 -13.82 -4.82 6.18
C ASN A 98 -13.91 -3.30 6.41
N SER A 99 -12.81 -2.64 6.77
CA SER A 99 -12.77 -1.17 6.89
C SER A 99 -12.84 -0.50 5.53
N THR A 100 -13.33 0.74 5.50
CA THR A 100 -13.48 1.52 4.29
C THR A 100 -12.15 1.68 3.56
N ILE A 101 -11.06 1.98 4.27
CA ILE A 101 -9.72 2.17 3.68
C ILE A 101 -9.06 0.87 3.19
N ALA A 102 -9.62 -0.30 3.51
CA ALA A 102 -9.20 -1.59 2.94
C ALA A 102 -10.02 -1.98 1.70
N GLN A 103 -11.25 -1.48 1.60
CA GLN A 103 -12.23 -1.89 0.59
C GLN A 103 -12.37 -0.90 -0.56
N GLU A 104 -12.10 0.38 -0.34
CA GLU A 104 -12.27 1.44 -1.34
C GLU A 104 -10.93 2.00 -1.82
N GLU A 105 -10.89 2.42 -3.09
CA GLU A 105 -9.69 2.98 -3.70
C GLU A 105 -9.60 4.50 -3.45
N ILE A 106 -8.54 4.91 -2.74
CA ILE A 106 -8.34 6.32 -2.33
C ILE A 106 -7.74 7.18 -3.45
N PHE A 107 -6.95 6.58 -4.36
CA PHE A 107 -6.16 7.29 -5.39
C PHE A 107 -5.31 8.45 -4.84
N GLY A 108 -4.68 8.21 -3.68
CA GLY A 108 -3.77 9.16 -3.04
C GLY A 108 -2.55 8.44 -2.47
N PRO A 109 -1.57 9.17 -1.91
CA PRO A 109 -0.38 8.56 -1.35
C PRO A 109 -0.69 7.96 0.04
N VAL A 110 -1.64 7.04 0.11
CA VAL A 110 -2.13 6.39 1.34
C VAL A 110 -1.97 4.88 1.20
N LEU A 111 -1.28 4.26 2.15
CA LEU A 111 -1.08 2.81 2.21
C LEU A 111 -1.82 2.24 3.44
N ALA A 112 -2.69 1.27 3.20
CA ALA A 112 -3.33 0.47 4.25
C ALA A 112 -2.58 -0.86 4.40
N THR A 113 -2.15 -1.19 5.62
CA THR A 113 -1.46 -2.46 5.89
C THR A 113 -2.30 -3.36 6.78
N LEU A 114 -2.53 -4.58 6.31
CA LEU A 114 -3.27 -5.63 7.00
C LEU A 114 -2.30 -6.70 7.47
N GLN A 115 -2.60 -7.34 8.60
CA GLN A 115 -1.77 -8.42 9.15
C GLN A 115 -2.36 -9.78 8.81
N PHE A 116 -1.50 -10.78 8.66
CA PHE A 116 -1.88 -12.17 8.41
C PHE A 116 -0.92 -13.12 9.11
N ASN A 117 -1.40 -14.32 9.42
CA ASN A 117 -0.66 -15.34 10.14
C ASN A 117 -0.13 -16.42 9.21
N ASP A 118 -0.93 -16.82 8.21
CA ASP A 118 -0.59 -17.89 7.28
C ASP A 118 -0.96 -17.60 5.82
N ALA A 119 -0.57 -18.50 4.94
CA ALA A 119 -0.76 -18.33 3.50
C ALA A 119 -2.24 -18.37 3.08
N ASP A 120 -3.07 -19.15 3.78
CA ASP A 120 -4.47 -19.33 3.43
C ASP A 120 -5.28 -18.09 3.87
N GLU A 121 -4.96 -17.54 5.05
CA GLU A 121 -5.46 -16.24 5.50
C GLU A 121 -5.06 -15.11 4.54
N LEU A 122 -3.79 -15.08 4.10
CA LEU A 122 -3.34 -14.11 3.10
C LEU A 122 -4.16 -14.17 1.82
N VAL A 123 -4.44 -15.37 1.30
CA VAL A 123 -5.25 -15.54 0.08
C VAL A 123 -6.68 -15.06 0.29
N LYS A 124 -7.28 -15.34 1.46
CA LYS A 124 -8.62 -14.82 1.81
C LYS A 124 -8.64 -13.30 1.87
N LEU A 125 -7.63 -12.69 2.49
CA LEU A 125 -7.51 -11.23 2.58
C LEU A 125 -7.29 -10.60 1.19
N ALA A 126 -6.37 -11.15 0.40
CA ALA A 126 -6.06 -10.64 -0.95
C ALA A 126 -7.26 -10.73 -1.89
N ASN A 127 -8.08 -11.78 -1.77
CA ASN A 127 -9.29 -11.96 -2.57
C ASN A 127 -10.55 -11.34 -1.93
N GLY A 128 -10.43 -10.74 -0.75
CA GLY A 128 -11.53 -10.18 0.04
C GLY A 128 -11.94 -8.78 -0.39
N THR A 129 -11.83 -8.48 -1.68
CA THR A 129 -12.17 -7.19 -2.28
C THR A 129 -12.91 -7.42 -3.59
N MET A 130 -13.68 -6.43 -4.04
CA MET A 130 -14.38 -6.47 -5.32
C MET A 130 -13.46 -6.22 -6.53
N TYR A 131 -12.23 -5.77 -6.30
CA TYR A 131 -11.24 -5.47 -7.34
C TYR A 131 -10.33 -6.66 -7.63
N GLY A 132 -9.54 -6.57 -8.72
CA GLY A 132 -8.65 -7.65 -9.15
C GLY A 132 -7.65 -7.24 -10.22
N LEU A 133 -7.13 -6.01 -10.18
CA LEU A 133 -6.23 -5.50 -11.23
C LEU A 133 -4.86 -6.20 -11.18
N ALA A 134 -4.13 -6.04 -10.08
CA ALA A 134 -2.79 -6.58 -9.94
C ALA A 134 -2.46 -6.94 -8.48
N ALA A 135 -1.52 -7.86 -8.30
CA ALA A 135 -0.95 -8.23 -7.01
C ALA A 135 0.56 -8.44 -7.10
N ALA A 136 1.25 -8.39 -5.97
CA ALA A 136 2.64 -8.78 -5.89
C ALA A 136 2.97 -9.58 -4.64
N ILE A 137 3.86 -10.55 -4.81
CA ILE A 137 4.28 -11.46 -3.76
C ILE A 137 5.77 -11.27 -3.52
N TRP A 138 6.13 -10.96 -2.28
CA TRP A 138 7.52 -10.86 -1.84
C TRP A 138 7.86 -12.05 -0.93
N THR A 139 8.70 -12.96 -1.42
CA THR A 139 9.12 -14.15 -0.67
C THR A 139 10.41 -14.73 -1.24
N LYS A 140 11.24 -15.31 -0.37
CA LYS A 140 12.41 -16.11 -0.78
C LYS A 140 12.03 -17.55 -1.17
N ASP A 141 10.85 -18.00 -0.77
CA ASP A 141 10.33 -19.34 -1.08
C ASP A 141 9.55 -19.30 -2.40
N ILE A 142 10.19 -19.77 -3.47
CA ILE A 142 9.63 -19.77 -4.82
C ILE A 142 8.44 -20.72 -4.98
N LYS A 143 8.40 -21.83 -4.24
CA LYS A 143 7.25 -22.76 -4.28
C LYS A 143 6.01 -22.08 -3.73
N LYS A 144 6.17 -21.38 -2.61
CA LYS A 144 5.11 -20.56 -2.03
C LYS A 144 4.69 -19.43 -2.95
N ALA A 145 5.65 -18.78 -3.63
CA ALA A 145 5.35 -17.72 -4.59
C ALA A 145 4.43 -18.20 -5.70
N HIS A 146 4.76 -19.31 -6.37
CA HIS A 146 3.93 -19.86 -7.45
C HIS A 146 2.58 -20.37 -6.98
N ARG A 147 2.51 -20.99 -5.79
CA ARG A 147 1.24 -21.40 -5.18
C ARG A 147 0.33 -20.18 -4.97
N LEU A 148 0.82 -19.16 -4.27
CA LEU A 148 0.06 -17.94 -3.99
C LEU A 148 -0.34 -17.21 -5.27
N ALA A 149 0.54 -17.14 -6.27
CA ALA A 149 0.24 -16.48 -7.55
C ALA A 149 -0.91 -17.15 -8.31
N LYS A 150 -1.12 -18.46 -8.12
CA LYS A 150 -2.25 -19.19 -8.70
C LYS A 150 -3.56 -18.99 -7.93
N GLU A 151 -3.48 -18.73 -6.63
CA GLU A 151 -4.65 -18.62 -5.73
C GLU A 151 -5.20 -17.18 -5.61
N ILE A 152 -4.35 -16.18 -5.82
CA ILE A 152 -4.74 -14.76 -5.82
C ILE A 152 -5.47 -14.41 -7.12
N LYS A 153 -6.66 -13.82 -7.00
CA LYS A 153 -7.53 -13.39 -8.10
C LYS A 153 -7.14 -11.98 -8.56
N ALA A 154 -6.09 -11.90 -9.37
CA ALA A 154 -5.68 -10.66 -10.02
C ALA A 154 -5.33 -10.89 -11.49
N GLY A 155 -5.52 -9.88 -12.33
CA GLY A 155 -5.17 -9.95 -13.76
C GLY A 155 -3.67 -10.07 -14.00
N THR A 156 -2.85 -9.47 -13.13
CA THR A 156 -1.38 -9.60 -13.16
C THR A 156 -0.85 -9.91 -11.76
N VAL A 157 0.07 -10.86 -11.65
CA VAL A 157 0.76 -11.16 -10.38
C VAL A 157 2.27 -11.10 -10.58
N TRP A 158 2.94 -10.19 -9.87
CA TRP A 158 4.40 -10.11 -9.83
C TRP A 158 4.98 -10.91 -8.67
N ILE A 159 6.14 -11.53 -8.89
CA ILE A 159 6.91 -12.20 -7.84
C ILE A 159 8.25 -11.47 -7.69
N ASN A 160 8.53 -11.00 -6.48
CA ASN A 160 9.76 -10.28 -6.13
C ASN A 160 10.06 -9.06 -7.03
N THR A 161 9.01 -8.43 -7.55
CA THR A 161 9.03 -7.15 -8.26
C THR A 161 7.63 -6.51 -8.16
N TYR A 162 7.48 -5.28 -8.63
CA TYR A 162 6.19 -4.58 -8.73
C TYR A 162 6.21 -3.65 -9.95
N ASN A 163 5.06 -3.50 -10.63
CA ASN A 163 4.90 -2.55 -11.74
C ASN A 163 5.90 -2.77 -12.90
N ASN A 164 6.25 -4.03 -13.17
CA ASN A 164 7.12 -4.39 -14.29
C ASN A 164 6.28 -4.96 -15.42
N TYR A 165 6.10 -4.20 -16.49
CA TYR A 165 5.35 -4.60 -17.67
C TYR A 165 6.31 -4.83 -18.84
N ASP A 166 6.00 -5.83 -19.65
CA ASP A 166 6.67 -6.04 -20.93
C ASP A 166 6.00 -5.15 -21.98
N ALA A 167 6.79 -4.27 -22.60
CA ALA A 167 6.34 -3.43 -23.70
C ALA A 167 6.59 -4.20 -24.99
N ALA A 168 5.62 -5.05 -25.36
CA ALA A 168 5.64 -5.76 -26.64
C ALA A 168 5.68 -4.79 -27.83
#